data_AF-A0A1I3GII3-F1
#
_entry.id   AF-A0A1I3GII3-F1
#
_cell.length_a   1.000
_cell.length_b   1.000
_cell.length_c   1.000
_cell.angle_alpha   90.00
_cell.angle_beta   90.00
_cell.angle_gamma   90.00
#
_symmetry.space_group_name_H-M   'P 1'
#
loop_
_entity.id
_entity.type
_entity.pdbx_description
1 polymer ?
#
loop_
_entity_poly.entity_id
_entity_poly.type
_entity_poly.pdbx_seq_one_letter_code
_entity_poly.pdbx_strand_id
1 'polypeptide(L)'
;MDDDICTRPGGGLPRLLAIMERLRDPETGCPWDIEQDFASIAPYTIEEAYEVADAIERGAWDELEGELGDLLLQVVYHARMGEQEGRFDFHSIAERVAQKMVDRHPHIWGDGDRDKSAEQQVADWEATKAQERKGRTLDGVALGLPALLRAVKLQNRAARVGFDWPETIAVLDKLREEAAELVEAKDTLSQDAVTEEMGDLLFVVANLARHLDVDPEAALRAANTKFTRRFEAIEDALAAEGRGPAQSDLAEMDRLWDAAKRAEKIPDHNNRD
;
A
#
# COMPACT_ATOMS: atom_id res chain seq x y z
N MET A 1 -26.57 -33.57 2.21
CA MET A 1 -25.93 -32.39 1.57
C MET A 1 -26.39 -31.09 2.21
N ASP A 2 -27.65 -30.98 2.69
CA ASP A 2 -28.18 -29.74 3.28
C ASP A 2 -27.53 -29.25 4.60
N ASP A 3 -26.80 -30.11 5.32
CA ASP A 3 -26.12 -29.76 6.59
C ASP A 3 -24.62 -29.42 6.44
N ASP A 4 -24.07 -29.46 5.21
CA ASP A 4 -22.66 -29.13 5.02
C ASP A 4 -22.44 -27.62 5.04
N ILE A 5 -21.72 -27.15 6.06
CA ILE A 5 -21.41 -25.73 6.26
C ILE A 5 -20.72 -25.09 5.05
N CYS A 6 -19.98 -25.86 4.24
CA CYS A 6 -19.29 -25.32 3.06
C CYS A 6 -20.25 -25.03 1.90
N THR A 7 -21.26 -25.86 1.70
CA THR A 7 -22.19 -25.75 0.55
C THR A 7 -23.46 -24.98 0.88
N ARG A 8 -23.81 -24.84 2.16
CA ARG A 8 -24.96 -24.06 2.60
C ARG A 8 -24.69 -22.54 2.46
N PRO A 9 -25.59 -21.76 1.83
CA PRO A 9 -25.50 -20.31 1.85
C PRO A 9 -25.66 -19.72 3.27
N GLY A 10 -24.96 -18.62 3.55
CA GLY A 10 -24.88 -18.01 4.88
C GLY A 10 -23.93 -18.74 5.83
N GLY A 11 -23.59 -18.11 6.95
CA GLY A 11 -22.64 -18.66 7.93
C GLY A 11 -21.30 -17.90 8.03
N GLY A 12 -21.09 -16.89 7.20
CA GLY A 12 -20.00 -15.91 7.34
C GLY A 12 -18.63 -16.54 7.56
N LEU A 13 -17.90 -16.02 8.54
CA LEU A 13 -16.55 -16.46 8.88
C LEU A 13 -16.45 -17.97 9.22
N PRO A 14 -17.30 -18.56 10.09
CA PRO A 14 -17.28 -20.02 10.33
C PRO A 14 -17.34 -20.86 9.06
N ARG A 15 -18.15 -20.43 8.07
CA ARG A 15 -18.23 -21.10 6.77
C ARG A 15 -16.94 -20.93 5.97
N LEU A 16 -16.36 -19.74 5.93
CA LEU A 16 -15.09 -19.48 5.24
C LEU A 16 -13.94 -20.33 5.81
N LEU A 17 -13.83 -20.42 7.14
CA LEU A 17 -12.84 -21.26 7.80
C LEU A 17 -13.00 -22.74 7.43
N ALA A 18 -14.23 -23.26 7.45
CA ALA A 18 -14.51 -24.65 7.08
C ALA A 18 -14.22 -24.94 5.59
N ILE A 19 -14.47 -23.97 4.70
CA ILE A 19 -14.12 -24.09 3.28
C ILE A 19 -12.60 -24.19 3.13
N MET A 20 -11.83 -23.32 3.77
CA MET A 20 -10.37 -23.36 3.71
C MET A 20 -9.79 -24.65 4.30
N GLU A 21 -10.35 -25.14 5.40
CA GLU A 21 -10.00 -26.43 5.98
C GLU A 21 -10.16 -27.56 4.94
N ARG A 22 -11.27 -27.56 4.20
CA ARG A 22 -11.55 -28.57 3.18
C ARG A 22 -10.69 -28.41 1.93
N LEU A 23 -10.43 -27.19 1.48
CA LEU A 23 -9.55 -26.92 0.35
C LEU A 23 -8.13 -27.41 0.62
N ARG A 24 -7.66 -27.27 1.86
CA ARG A 24 -6.33 -27.71 2.30
C ARG A 24 -6.31 -29.06 3.02
N ASP A 25 -7.36 -29.86 2.89
CA ASP A 25 -7.39 -31.22 3.43
C ASP A 25 -6.34 -32.08 2.71
N PRO A 26 -5.37 -32.73 3.40
CA PRO A 26 -4.27 -33.43 2.75
C PRO A 26 -4.68 -34.62 1.87
N GLU A 27 -5.87 -35.20 2.10
CA GLU A 27 -6.33 -36.40 1.39
C GLU A 27 -7.32 -36.07 0.27
N THR A 28 -8.18 -35.06 0.48
CA THR A 28 -9.34 -34.76 -0.36
C THR A 28 -9.38 -33.34 -0.88
N GLY A 29 -8.46 -32.49 -0.45
CA GLY A 29 -8.40 -31.08 -0.81
C GLY A 29 -7.97 -30.81 -2.24
N CYS A 30 -7.93 -29.53 -2.59
CA CYS A 30 -7.45 -29.04 -3.87
C CYS A 30 -5.91 -29.13 -3.90
N PRO A 31 -5.31 -29.80 -4.91
CA PRO A 31 -3.85 -29.93 -4.99
C PRO A 31 -3.10 -28.61 -4.98
N TRP A 32 -3.63 -27.60 -5.67
CA TRP A 32 -3.04 -26.26 -5.69
C TRP A 32 -3.05 -25.65 -4.28
N ASP A 33 -4.19 -25.76 -3.58
CA ASP A 33 -4.31 -25.19 -2.25
C ASP A 33 -3.40 -25.89 -1.25
N ILE A 34 -3.25 -27.21 -1.34
CA ILE A 34 -2.38 -27.99 -0.46
C ILE A 34 -0.90 -27.61 -0.65
N GLU A 35 -0.48 -27.34 -1.89
CA GLU A 35 0.92 -27.05 -2.23
C GLU A 35 1.40 -25.66 -1.72
N GLN A 36 0.47 -24.74 -1.45
CA GLN A 36 0.84 -23.39 -1.00
C GLN A 36 1.46 -23.36 0.40
N ASP A 37 2.40 -22.44 0.61
CA ASP A 37 3.04 -22.13 1.88
C ASP A 37 2.93 -20.64 2.24
N PHE A 38 3.50 -20.24 3.39
CA PHE A 38 3.46 -18.84 3.82
C PHE A 38 4.13 -17.87 2.82
N ALA A 39 5.18 -18.30 2.14
CA ALA A 39 5.92 -17.46 1.20
C ALA A 39 5.18 -17.32 -0.12
N SER A 40 4.50 -18.38 -0.59
CA SER A 40 3.72 -18.34 -1.83
C SER A 40 2.44 -17.53 -1.70
N ILE A 41 1.82 -17.48 -0.51
CA ILE A 41 0.59 -16.71 -0.25
C ILE A 41 0.85 -15.22 0.07
N ALA A 42 2.04 -14.89 0.59
CA ALA A 42 2.35 -13.51 1.00
C ALA A 42 2.23 -12.45 -0.12
N PRO A 43 2.62 -12.71 -1.39
CA PRO A 43 2.40 -11.78 -2.49
C PRO A 43 0.91 -11.46 -2.72
N TYR A 44 0.04 -12.47 -2.73
CA TYR A 44 -1.41 -12.27 -2.89
C TYR A 44 -1.98 -11.41 -1.76
N THR A 45 -1.50 -11.57 -0.53
CA THR A 45 -1.91 -10.68 0.59
C THR A 45 -1.60 -9.20 0.32
N ILE A 46 -0.51 -8.91 -0.38
CA ILE A 46 -0.14 -7.55 -0.75
C ILE A 46 -1.02 -7.06 -1.90
N GLU A 47 -1.26 -7.91 -2.90
CA GLU A 47 -2.14 -7.62 -4.04
C GLU A 47 -3.56 -7.25 -3.57
N GLU A 48 -4.21 -8.08 -2.74
CA GLU A 48 -5.58 -7.79 -2.26
C GLU A 48 -5.64 -6.50 -1.43
N ALA A 49 -4.56 -6.18 -0.69
CA ALA A 49 -4.50 -4.91 0.05
C ALA A 49 -4.44 -3.70 -0.89
N TYR A 50 -3.87 -3.86 -2.09
CA TYR A 50 -3.88 -2.84 -3.13
C TYR A 50 -5.22 -2.75 -3.85
N GLU A 51 -5.89 -3.86 -4.13
CA GLU A 51 -7.24 -3.86 -4.73
C GLU A 51 -8.25 -3.17 -3.81
N VAL A 52 -8.19 -3.43 -2.49
CA VAL A 52 -8.96 -2.67 -1.49
C VAL A 52 -8.68 -1.17 -1.57
N ALA A 53 -7.40 -0.79 -1.67
CA ALA A 53 -7.02 0.62 -1.75
C ALA A 53 -7.50 1.29 -3.05
N ASP A 54 -7.43 0.57 -4.17
CA ASP A 54 -7.88 1.03 -5.48
C ASP A 54 -9.40 1.18 -5.55
N ALA A 55 -10.17 0.21 -5.03
CA ALA A 55 -11.63 0.30 -4.94
C ALA A 55 -12.08 1.54 -4.13
N ILE A 56 -11.40 1.84 -3.02
CA ILE A 56 -11.65 3.06 -2.23
C ILE A 56 -11.30 4.32 -3.03
N GLU A 57 -10.15 4.33 -3.73
CA GLU A 57 -9.67 5.49 -4.50
C GLU A 57 -10.62 5.82 -5.67
N ARG A 58 -11.17 4.80 -6.34
CA ARG A 58 -12.16 4.95 -7.41
C ARG A 58 -13.59 5.19 -6.90
N GLY A 59 -13.86 4.95 -5.62
CA GLY A 59 -15.22 4.96 -5.06
C GLY A 59 -16.09 3.82 -5.58
N ALA A 60 -15.49 2.68 -5.95
CA ALA A 60 -16.16 1.48 -6.41
C ALA A 60 -16.69 0.66 -5.22
N TRP A 61 -17.74 1.19 -4.57
CA TRP A 61 -18.29 0.63 -3.33
C TRP A 61 -18.91 -0.76 -3.51
N ASP A 62 -19.32 -1.10 -4.72
CA ASP A 62 -19.83 -2.42 -5.10
C ASP A 62 -18.72 -3.48 -5.21
N GLU A 63 -17.49 -3.09 -5.52
CA GLU A 63 -16.31 -3.96 -5.55
C GLU A 63 -15.71 -4.14 -4.14
N LEU A 64 -15.71 -3.07 -3.33
CA LEU A 64 -15.01 -3.03 -2.03
C LEU A 64 -15.37 -4.18 -1.08
N GLU A 65 -16.63 -4.61 -1.04
CA GLU A 65 -17.03 -5.75 -0.19
C GLU A 65 -16.36 -7.06 -0.63
N GLY A 66 -16.20 -7.25 -1.94
CA GLY A 66 -15.48 -8.39 -2.53
C GLY A 66 -14.00 -8.36 -2.18
N GLU A 67 -13.33 -7.23 -2.44
CA GLU A 67 -11.89 -7.08 -2.17
C GLU A 67 -11.53 -7.24 -0.69
N LEU A 68 -12.39 -6.75 0.21
CA LEU A 68 -12.23 -6.99 1.66
C LEU A 68 -12.41 -8.47 2.02
N GLY A 69 -13.27 -9.17 1.29
CA GLY A 69 -13.44 -10.62 1.38
C GLY A 69 -12.21 -11.39 0.93
N ASP A 70 -11.59 -10.99 -0.17
CA ASP A 70 -10.39 -11.62 -0.71
C ASP A 70 -9.17 -11.34 0.20
N LEU A 71 -9.03 -10.12 0.73
CA LEU A 71 -8.04 -9.83 1.76
C LEU A 71 -8.25 -10.68 3.04
N LEU A 72 -9.51 -10.87 3.47
CA LEU A 72 -9.84 -11.74 4.60
C LEU A 72 -9.51 -13.22 4.29
N LEU A 73 -9.72 -13.67 3.06
CA LEU A 73 -9.37 -15.01 2.61
C LEU A 73 -7.87 -15.28 2.81
N GLN A 74 -7.00 -14.30 2.50
CA GLN A 74 -5.55 -14.46 2.70
C GLN A 74 -5.19 -14.65 4.19
N VAL A 75 -5.85 -13.94 5.10
CA VAL A 75 -5.68 -14.14 6.56
C VAL A 75 -6.14 -15.54 6.99
N VAL A 76 -7.28 -16.01 6.48
CA VAL A 76 -7.80 -17.36 6.73
C VAL A 76 -6.83 -18.43 6.20
N TYR A 77 -6.22 -18.19 5.04
CA TYR A 77 -5.23 -19.07 4.43
C TYR A 77 -4.01 -19.26 5.34
N HIS A 78 -3.41 -18.15 5.79
CA HIS A 78 -2.28 -18.19 6.73
C HIS A 78 -2.66 -18.78 8.09
N ALA A 79 -3.88 -18.54 8.57
CA ALA A 79 -4.38 -19.14 9.80
C ALA A 79 -4.47 -20.67 9.68
N ARG A 80 -4.94 -21.20 8.55
CA ARG A 80 -5.01 -22.65 8.33
C ARG A 80 -3.63 -23.28 8.27
N MET A 81 -2.68 -22.66 7.57
CA MET A 81 -1.28 -23.13 7.55
C MET A 81 -0.64 -23.07 8.94
N GLY A 82 -0.91 -22.00 9.69
CA GLY A 82 -0.45 -21.85 11.08
C GLY A 82 -0.97 -22.97 11.98
N GLU A 83 -2.23 -23.36 11.80
CA GLU A 83 -2.87 -24.42 12.57
C GLU A 83 -2.28 -25.79 12.22
N GLN A 84 -2.11 -26.07 10.92
CA GLN A 84 -1.47 -27.29 10.41
C GLN A 84 -0.04 -27.47 10.95
N GLU A 85 0.68 -26.37 11.17
CA GLU A 85 2.01 -26.37 11.77
C GLU A 85 2.02 -26.24 13.31
N GLY A 86 0.86 -26.17 13.97
CA GLY A 86 0.74 -26.04 15.42
C GLY A 86 1.29 -24.72 15.98
N ARG A 87 1.31 -23.65 15.17
CA ARG A 87 1.89 -22.34 15.53
C ARG A 87 0.86 -21.35 16.09
N PHE A 88 -0.28 -21.23 15.42
CA PHE A 88 -1.39 -20.33 15.74
C PHE A 88 -2.59 -20.69 14.86
N ASP A 89 -3.76 -20.19 15.20
CA ASP A 89 -5.01 -20.39 14.46
C ASP A 89 -5.73 -19.04 14.25
N PHE A 90 -6.88 -19.05 13.57
CA PHE A 90 -7.62 -17.81 13.33
C PHE A 90 -8.09 -17.15 14.64
N HIS A 91 -8.50 -17.96 15.62
CA HIS A 91 -8.97 -17.45 16.91
C HIS A 91 -7.86 -16.69 17.65
N SER A 92 -6.68 -17.27 17.79
CA SER A 92 -5.54 -16.61 18.43
C SER A 92 -5.05 -15.38 17.68
N ILE A 93 -5.18 -15.31 16.34
CA ILE A 93 -4.94 -14.07 15.58
C ILE A 93 -5.95 -13.00 16.00
N ALA A 94 -7.25 -13.33 16.01
CA ALA A 94 -8.34 -12.42 16.35
C ALA A 94 -8.22 -11.90 17.81
N GLU A 95 -7.95 -12.80 18.76
CA GLU A 95 -7.75 -12.44 20.17
C GLU A 95 -6.56 -11.49 20.35
N ARG A 96 -5.43 -11.75 19.67
CA ARG A 96 -4.25 -10.90 19.78
C ARG A 96 -4.50 -9.50 19.24
N VAL A 97 -5.22 -9.35 18.13
CA VAL A 97 -5.55 -8.01 17.60
C VAL A 97 -6.61 -7.32 18.47
N ALA A 98 -7.61 -8.05 18.97
CA ALA A 98 -8.63 -7.50 19.86
C ALA A 98 -8.03 -6.97 21.17
N GLN A 99 -7.23 -7.78 21.87
CA GLN A 99 -6.55 -7.37 23.09
C GLN A 99 -5.64 -6.15 22.85
N LYS A 100 -4.87 -6.17 21.75
CA LYS A 100 -4.03 -5.04 21.34
C LYS A 100 -4.84 -3.76 21.07
N MET A 101 -6.05 -3.87 20.53
CA MET A 101 -6.93 -2.70 20.35
C MET A 101 -7.42 -2.17 21.70
N VAL A 102 -7.80 -3.04 22.64
CA VAL A 102 -8.20 -2.65 23.99
C VAL A 102 -7.05 -1.93 24.71
N ASP A 103 -5.86 -2.54 24.73
CA ASP A 103 -4.69 -2.00 25.44
C ASP A 103 -4.24 -0.63 24.91
N ARG A 104 -4.43 -0.40 23.60
CA ARG A 104 -3.99 0.84 22.93
C ARG A 104 -5.02 1.96 22.94
N HIS A 105 -6.23 1.72 23.43
CA HIS A 105 -7.27 2.73 23.58
C HIS A 105 -7.79 2.76 25.02
N PRO A 106 -6.92 3.07 26.01
CA PRO A 106 -7.35 3.19 27.40
C PRO A 106 -8.40 4.29 27.60
N HIS A 107 -8.53 5.23 26.66
CA HIS A 107 -9.60 6.24 26.70
C HIS A 107 -10.99 5.67 26.38
N ILE A 108 -11.10 4.52 25.71
CA ILE A 108 -12.39 3.85 25.49
C ILE A 108 -12.69 2.82 26.58
N TRP A 109 -11.69 2.01 26.95
CA TRP A 109 -11.87 0.82 27.78
C TRP A 109 -11.21 0.86 29.17
N GLY A 110 -10.50 1.94 29.51
CA GLY A 110 -9.83 2.11 30.79
C GLY A 110 -9.96 3.53 31.35
N ASP A 111 -8.95 4.01 32.06
CA ASP A 111 -8.95 5.30 32.76
C ASP A 111 -8.38 6.46 31.91
N GLY A 112 -8.25 6.27 30.60
CA GLY A 112 -7.69 7.29 29.70
C GLY A 112 -8.67 8.45 29.45
N ASP A 113 -8.12 9.64 29.22
CA ASP A 113 -8.93 10.82 28.88
C ASP A 113 -9.44 10.78 27.42
N ARG A 114 -10.75 10.95 27.26
CA ARG A 114 -11.44 10.99 25.96
C ARG A 114 -11.44 12.36 25.31
N ASP A 115 -11.19 13.43 26.07
CA ASP A 115 -11.28 14.81 25.58
C ASP A 115 -10.00 15.27 24.84
N LYS A 116 -9.06 14.35 24.62
CA LYS A 116 -7.84 14.59 23.83
C LYS A 116 -8.15 14.74 22.33
N SER A 117 -7.39 15.61 21.65
CA SER A 117 -7.47 15.75 20.19
C SER A 117 -7.04 14.47 19.47
N ALA A 118 -7.47 14.30 18.21
CA ALA A 118 -7.07 13.17 17.38
C ALA A 118 -5.53 13.07 17.25
N GLU A 119 -4.85 14.22 17.12
CA GLU A 119 -3.39 14.28 17.04
C GLU A 119 -2.73 13.75 18.31
N GLN A 120 -3.25 14.12 19.49
CA GLN A 120 -2.74 13.62 20.76
C GLN A 120 -2.99 12.12 20.92
N GLN A 121 -4.14 11.61 20.46
CA GLN A 121 -4.42 10.16 20.47
C GLN A 121 -3.46 9.40 19.54
N VAL A 122 -3.12 9.95 18.37
CA VAL A 122 -2.13 9.36 17.46
C VAL A 122 -0.73 9.34 18.09
N ALA A 123 -0.34 10.43 18.76
CA ALA A 123 0.93 10.53 19.45
C ALA A 123 1.05 9.49 20.59
N ASP A 124 0.00 9.37 21.41
CA ASP A 124 -0.06 8.40 22.50
C ASP A 124 -0.01 6.95 21.96
N TRP A 125 -0.73 6.68 20.87
CA TRP A 125 -0.72 5.36 20.21
C TRP A 125 0.66 4.99 19.67
N GLU A 126 1.37 5.93 19.04
CA GLU A 126 2.73 5.72 18.55
C GLU A 126 3.75 5.57 19.68
N ALA A 127 3.53 6.22 20.83
CA ALA A 127 4.35 6.07 22.03
C ALA A 127 4.18 4.66 22.64
N THR A 128 2.95 4.16 22.80
CA THR A 128 2.69 2.79 23.27
C THR A 128 3.34 1.75 22.34
N LYS A 129 3.20 1.93 21.02
CA LYS A 129 3.91 1.10 20.03
C LYS A 129 5.43 1.13 20.19
N ALA A 130 6.01 2.24 20.61
CA ALA A 130 7.46 2.35 20.81
C ALA A 130 7.93 1.56 22.02
N GLN A 131 7.15 1.54 23.10
CA GLN A 131 7.46 0.78 24.31
C GLN A 131 7.37 -0.74 24.10
N GLU A 132 6.45 -1.21 23.24
CA GLU A 132 6.32 -2.63 22.89
C GLU A 132 7.48 -3.17 22.02
N ARG A 133 8.21 -2.29 21.32
CA ARG A 133 9.30 -2.70 20.43
C ARG A 133 10.56 -3.03 21.24
N LYS A 134 11.03 -4.27 21.12
CA LYS A 134 12.39 -4.67 21.53
C LYS A 134 13.31 -4.61 20.32
N GLY A 135 14.42 -3.86 20.39
CA GLY A 135 15.41 -3.81 19.30
C GLY A 135 15.99 -2.42 19.02
N ARG A 136 16.64 -2.27 17.87
CA ARG A 136 17.18 -1.01 17.35
C ARG A 136 16.07 -0.09 16.83
N THR A 137 16.35 1.20 16.71
CA THR A 137 15.39 2.25 16.28
C THR A 137 14.61 1.92 15.01
N LEU A 138 15.25 1.26 14.04
CA LEU A 138 14.65 0.94 12.74
C LEU A 138 14.01 -0.47 12.69
N ASP A 139 14.10 -1.28 13.75
CA ASP A 139 13.64 -2.68 13.75
C ASP A 139 12.11 -2.81 13.68
N GLY A 140 11.62 -3.66 12.78
CA GLY A 140 10.17 -3.89 12.58
C GLY A 140 9.52 -2.97 11.55
N VAL A 141 10.28 -2.32 10.66
CA VAL A 141 9.73 -1.85 9.37
C VAL A 141 9.71 -3.06 8.44
N ALA A 142 8.53 -3.45 7.95
CA ALA A 142 8.37 -4.63 7.10
C ALA A 142 9.13 -4.49 5.78
N LEU A 143 9.90 -5.52 5.42
CA LEU A 143 10.77 -5.52 4.22
C LEU A 143 9.96 -5.52 2.93
N GLY A 144 8.81 -6.21 2.91
CA GLY A 144 7.90 -6.25 1.75
C GLY A 144 7.03 -5.01 1.57
N LEU A 145 7.29 -3.91 2.28
CA LEU A 145 6.61 -2.66 2.02
C LEU A 145 7.12 -2.04 0.71
N PRO A 146 6.25 -1.32 -0.03
CA PRO A 146 6.65 -0.50 -1.16
C PRO A 146 7.77 0.47 -0.76
N ALA A 147 8.71 0.71 -1.67
CA ALA A 147 9.96 1.37 -1.35
C ALA A 147 9.76 2.79 -0.77
N LEU A 148 8.86 3.58 -1.34
CA LEU A 148 8.59 4.95 -0.88
C LEU A 148 7.90 4.95 0.49
N LEU A 149 6.89 4.10 0.68
CA LEU A 149 6.23 3.94 1.99
C LEU A 149 7.22 3.44 3.06
N ARG A 150 8.11 2.52 2.69
CA ARG A 150 9.17 2.02 3.57
C ARG A 150 10.15 3.14 3.95
N ALA A 151 10.57 3.97 2.99
CA ALA A 151 11.44 5.12 3.23
C ALA A 151 10.80 6.10 4.23
N VAL A 152 9.53 6.46 4.03
CA VAL A 152 8.79 7.32 4.97
C VAL A 152 8.71 6.71 6.36
N LYS A 153 8.47 5.39 6.49
CA LYS A 153 8.46 4.73 7.80
C LYS A 153 9.84 4.73 8.48
N LEU A 154 10.92 4.55 7.73
CA LEU A 154 12.28 4.62 8.26
C LEU A 154 12.60 6.03 8.74
N GLN A 155 12.29 7.04 7.95
CA GLN A 155 12.49 8.46 8.29
C GLN A 155 11.67 8.87 9.51
N ASN A 156 10.38 8.51 9.57
CA ASN A 156 9.53 8.75 10.73
C ASN A 156 10.06 8.08 12.01
N ARG A 157 10.83 7.00 11.90
CA ARG A 157 11.46 6.36 13.08
C ARG A 157 12.74 7.07 13.49
N ALA A 158 13.56 7.47 12.51
CA ALA A 158 14.75 8.25 12.77
C ALA A 158 14.41 9.61 13.41
N ALA A 159 13.36 10.26 12.92
CA ALA A 159 12.87 11.53 13.44
C ALA A 159 12.49 11.48 14.93
N ARG A 160 11.95 10.35 15.41
CA ARG A 160 11.57 10.17 16.83
C ARG A 160 12.74 10.21 17.80
N VAL A 161 13.95 9.92 17.33
CA VAL A 161 15.18 10.03 18.13
C VAL A 161 15.95 11.32 17.84
N GLY A 162 15.31 12.28 17.17
CA GLY A 162 15.87 13.58 16.81
C GLY A 162 16.69 13.59 15.52
N PHE A 163 16.68 12.51 14.74
CA PHE A 163 17.31 12.47 13.42
C PHE A 163 16.31 12.89 12.34
N ASP A 164 16.04 14.19 12.26
CA ASP A 164 15.20 14.81 11.24
C ASP A 164 15.76 16.17 10.81
N TRP A 165 15.37 16.62 9.63
CA TRP A 165 15.64 17.96 9.14
C TRP A 165 14.72 18.96 9.85
N PRO A 166 15.23 20.15 10.23
CA PRO A 166 14.44 21.10 11.01
C PRO A 166 13.35 21.79 10.19
N GLU A 167 13.56 21.96 8.88
CA GLU A 167 12.67 22.71 7.99
C GLU A 167 12.71 22.12 6.58
N THR A 168 11.61 22.28 5.83
CA THR A 168 11.45 21.79 4.45
C THR A 168 12.54 22.32 3.51
N ILE A 169 13.06 23.54 3.75
CA ILE A 169 14.11 24.13 2.92
C ILE A 169 15.40 23.32 2.97
N ALA A 170 15.75 22.76 4.13
CA ALA A 170 16.93 21.92 4.28
C ALA A 170 16.80 20.60 3.51
N VAL A 171 15.56 20.08 3.38
CA VAL A 171 15.28 18.89 2.56
C VAL A 171 15.38 19.22 1.07
N LEU A 172 14.91 20.40 0.65
CA LEU A 172 15.04 20.87 -0.74
C LEU A 172 16.49 21.10 -1.13
N ASP A 173 17.32 21.61 -0.23
CA ASP A 173 18.76 21.77 -0.48
C ASP A 173 19.44 20.41 -0.62
N LYS A 174 19.11 19.44 0.25
CA LYS A 174 19.61 18.06 0.09
C LYS A 174 19.13 17.43 -1.21
N LEU A 175 17.89 17.66 -1.63
CA LEU A 175 17.38 17.17 -2.93
C LEU A 175 18.22 17.68 -4.12
N ARG A 176 18.67 18.94 -4.06
CA ARG A 176 19.54 19.53 -5.09
C ARG A 176 20.94 18.92 -5.05
N GLU A 177 21.45 18.62 -3.86
CA GLU A 177 22.73 17.94 -3.66
C GLU A 177 22.71 16.53 -4.28
N GLU A 178 21.74 15.68 -3.91
CA GLU A 178 21.60 14.32 -4.47
C GLU A 178 21.43 14.35 -6.01
N ALA A 179 20.69 15.33 -6.53
CA ALA A 179 20.54 15.49 -7.97
C ALA A 179 21.86 15.87 -8.67
N ALA A 180 22.75 16.61 -8.00
CA ALA A 180 24.07 16.93 -8.51
C ALA A 180 25.02 15.72 -8.40
N GLU A 181 24.97 14.97 -7.30
CA GLU A 181 25.73 13.73 -7.10
C GLU A 181 25.36 12.67 -8.14
N LEU A 182 24.07 12.50 -8.44
CA LEU A 182 23.61 11.64 -9.54
C LEU A 182 24.18 12.04 -10.91
N VAL A 183 24.27 13.34 -11.20
CA VAL A 183 24.88 13.84 -12.45
C VAL A 183 26.37 13.55 -12.48
N GLU A 184 27.08 13.79 -11.37
CA GLU A 184 28.51 13.48 -11.24
C GLU A 184 28.77 11.97 -11.41
N ALA A 185 27.96 11.13 -10.77
CA ALA A 185 28.07 9.68 -10.85
C ALA A 185 27.89 9.17 -12.28
N LYS A 186 26.89 9.72 -12.99
CA LYS A 186 26.64 9.40 -14.40
C LYS A 186 27.82 9.78 -15.30
N ASP A 187 28.46 10.92 -15.04
CA ASP A 187 29.49 11.45 -15.93
C ASP A 187 30.89 10.91 -15.62
N THR A 188 31.16 10.50 -14.38
CA THR A 188 32.53 10.24 -13.91
C THR A 188 32.73 8.92 -13.16
N LEU A 189 31.66 8.24 -12.73
CA LEU A 189 31.75 7.05 -11.87
C LEU A 189 31.23 5.77 -12.59
N SER A 190 30.72 4.82 -11.82
CA SER A 190 30.21 3.53 -12.29
C SER A 190 28.68 3.51 -12.34
N GLN A 191 28.11 2.53 -13.04
CA GLN A 191 26.67 2.32 -13.04
C GLN A 191 26.12 1.92 -11.66
N ASP A 192 26.93 1.28 -10.83
CA ASP A 192 26.57 0.96 -9.44
C ASP A 192 26.43 2.26 -8.63
N ALA A 193 27.37 3.21 -8.79
CA ALA A 193 27.27 4.53 -8.16
C ALA A 193 26.03 5.28 -8.64
N VAL A 194 25.74 5.29 -9.94
CA VAL A 194 24.49 5.90 -10.48
C VAL A 194 23.24 5.30 -9.83
N THR A 195 23.25 3.99 -9.56
CA THR A 195 22.12 3.30 -8.92
C THR A 195 21.99 3.67 -7.45
N GLU A 196 23.11 3.82 -6.74
CA GLU A 196 23.17 4.31 -5.36
C GLU A 196 22.62 5.73 -5.25
N GLU A 197 23.14 6.67 -6.04
CA GLU A 197 22.71 8.08 -6.05
C GLU A 197 21.23 8.24 -6.46
N MET A 198 20.74 7.40 -7.40
CA MET A 198 19.31 7.37 -7.73
C MET A 198 18.47 6.93 -6.53
N GLY A 199 18.96 5.96 -5.76
CA GLY A 199 18.32 5.50 -4.52
C GLY A 199 18.23 6.61 -3.47
N ASP A 200 19.32 7.35 -3.27
CA ASP A 200 19.38 8.44 -2.30
C ASP A 200 18.50 9.62 -2.72
N LEU A 201 18.48 9.97 -4.02
CA LEU A 201 17.56 10.95 -4.57
C LEU A 201 16.09 10.57 -4.28
N LEU A 202 15.70 9.32 -4.54
CA LEU A 202 14.34 8.83 -4.26
C LEU A 202 14.03 8.83 -2.75
N PHE A 203 15.02 8.52 -1.91
CA PHE A 203 14.88 8.58 -0.45
C PHE A 203 14.63 10.02 0.02
N VAL A 204 15.34 11.00 -0.53
CA VAL A 204 15.14 12.43 -0.22
C VAL A 204 13.81 12.93 -0.77
N VAL A 205 13.36 12.49 -1.95
CA VAL A 205 12.00 12.79 -2.46
C VAL A 205 10.92 12.28 -1.50
N ALA A 206 11.04 11.05 -0.99
CA ALA A 206 10.12 10.53 0.02
C ALA A 206 10.13 11.37 1.31
N ASN A 207 11.30 11.90 1.68
CA ASN A 207 11.46 12.79 2.83
C ASN A 207 10.78 14.15 2.61
N LEU A 208 10.94 14.72 1.42
CA LEU A 208 10.28 15.96 1.03
C LEU A 208 8.75 15.79 1.08
N ALA A 209 8.23 14.70 0.53
CA ALA A 209 6.79 14.41 0.60
C ALA A 209 6.31 14.33 2.06
N ARG A 210 7.04 13.64 2.93
CA ARG A 210 6.74 13.58 4.37
C ARG A 210 6.73 14.96 5.03
N HIS A 211 7.69 15.84 4.73
CA HIS A 211 7.74 17.22 5.24
C HIS A 211 6.63 18.12 4.68
N LEU A 212 5.97 17.70 3.61
CA LEU A 212 4.81 18.37 3.00
C LEU A 212 3.48 17.72 3.41
N ASP A 213 3.49 16.78 4.36
CA ASP A 213 2.33 15.98 4.77
C ASP A 213 1.66 15.21 3.61
N VAL A 214 2.47 14.76 2.65
CA VAL A 214 2.05 13.97 1.49
C VAL A 214 2.54 12.52 1.62
N ASP A 215 1.66 11.55 1.37
CA ASP A 215 2.08 10.16 1.16
C ASP A 215 2.70 10.02 -0.25
N PRO A 216 4.02 9.77 -0.37
CA PRO A 216 4.68 9.71 -1.67
C PRO A 216 4.24 8.52 -2.52
N GLU A 217 3.84 7.40 -1.90
CA GLU A 217 3.36 6.22 -2.62
C GLU A 217 2.02 6.52 -3.30
N ALA A 218 1.08 7.09 -2.53
CA ALA A 218 -0.22 7.50 -3.05
C ALA A 218 -0.08 8.63 -4.10
N ALA A 219 0.81 9.61 -3.86
CA ALA A 219 1.04 10.70 -4.80
C ALA A 219 1.59 10.19 -6.14
N LEU A 220 2.52 9.22 -6.12
CA LEU A 220 3.04 8.62 -7.34
C LEU A 220 1.99 7.78 -8.06
N ARG A 221 1.17 7.02 -7.33
CA ARG A 221 0.05 6.26 -7.92
C ARG A 221 -0.93 7.20 -8.66
N ALA A 222 -1.36 8.28 -8.02
CA ALA A 222 -2.22 9.28 -8.65
C ALA A 222 -1.56 9.95 -9.87
N ALA A 223 -0.24 10.15 -9.84
CA ALA A 223 0.51 10.64 -11.00
C ALA A 223 0.53 9.63 -12.15
N ASN A 224 0.69 8.33 -11.86
CA ASN A 224 0.63 7.25 -12.83
C ASN A 224 -0.76 7.14 -13.47
N THR A 225 -1.83 7.14 -12.67
CA THR A 225 -3.22 7.11 -13.17
C THR A 225 -3.50 8.30 -14.11
N LYS A 226 -3.02 9.49 -13.74
CA LYS A 226 -3.12 10.69 -14.59
C LYS A 226 -2.30 10.56 -15.87
N PHE A 227 -1.13 9.91 -15.82
CA PHE A 227 -0.32 9.64 -17.00
C PHE A 227 -1.04 8.68 -17.95
N THR A 228 -1.52 7.54 -17.43
CA THR A 228 -2.27 6.52 -18.18
C THR A 228 -3.45 7.14 -18.91
N ARG A 229 -4.36 7.81 -18.20
CA ARG A 229 -5.55 8.44 -18.80
C ARG A 229 -5.20 9.42 -19.93
N ARG A 230 -4.12 10.20 -19.77
CA ARG A 230 -3.70 11.16 -20.80
C ARG A 230 -3.07 10.48 -21.99
N PHE A 231 -2.34 9.40 -21.77
CA PHE A 231 -1.74 8.62 -22.85
C PHE A 231 -2.82 7.87 -23.64
N GLU A 232 -3.80 7.26 -22.97
CA GLU A 232 -4.97 6.65 -23.61
C GLU A 232 -5.72 7.66 -24.48
N ALA A 233 -5.90 8.91 -24.02
CA ALA A 233 -6.50 9.96 -24.84
C ALA A 233 -5.68 10.32 -26.10
N ILE A 234 -4.35 10.18 -26.07
CA ILE A 234 -3.50 10.30 -27.25
C ILE A 234 -3.75 9.12 -28.20
N GLU A 235 -3.80 7.91 -27.66
CA GLU A 235 -4.08 6.69 -28.45
C GLU A 235 -5.44 6.76 -29.13
N ASP A 236 -6.49 7.18 -28.41
CA ASP A 236 -7.83 7.36 -28.96
C ASP A 236 -7.87 8.41 -30.08
N ALA A 237 -7.16 9.53 -29.89
CA ALA A 237 -7.09 10.59 -30.89
C ALA A 237 -6.38 10.12 -32.18
N LEU A 238 -5.28 9.38 -32.05
CA LEU A 238 -4.57 8.80 -33.20
C LEU A 238 -5.38 7.69 -33.86
N ALA A 239 -6.06 6.86 -33.07
CA ALA A 239 -6.90 5.77 -33.55
C ALA A 239 -8.09 6.31 -34.38
N ALA A 240 -8.65 7.46 -34.01
CA ALA A 240 -9.67 8.16 -34.80
C ALA A 240 -9.18 8.57 -36.21
N GLU A 241 -7.86 8.71 -36.39
CA GLU A 241 -7.21 8.95 -37.69
C GLU A 241 -6.70 7.67 -38.35
N GLY A 242 -6.96 6.49 -37.77
CA GLY A 242 -6.47 5.21 -38.25
C GLY A 242 -4.96 4.99 -38.06
N ARG A 243 -4.36 5.68 -37.09
CA ARG A 243 -2.93 5.64 -36.76
C ARG A 243 -2.71 5.15 -35.33
N GLY A 244 -1.54 4.56 -35.08
CA GLY A 244 -1.07 4.25 -33.72
C GLY A 244 0.05 5.20 -33.25
N PRO A 245 0.42 5.18 -31.95
CA PRO A 245 1.50 6.00 -31.39
C PRO A 245 2.84 5.87 -32.12
N ALA A 246 3.21 4.66 -32.56
CA ALA A 246 4.45 4.43 -33.31
C ALA A 246 4.51 5.15 -34.67
N GLN A 247 3.37 5.67 -35.16
CA GLN A 247 3.25 6.43 -36.40
C GLN A 247 3.11 7.94 -36.16
N SER A 248 3.28 8.39 -34.91
CA SER A 248 3.29 9.80 -34.47
C SER A 248 4.71 10.21 -34.10
N ASP A 249 4.95 11.52 -34.03
CA ASP A 249 6.17 12.08 -33.43
C ASP A 249 5.90 12.70 -32.05
N LEU A 250 6.97 13.06 -31.33
CA LEU A 250 6.87 13.64 -30.00
C LEU A 250 6.12 14.98 -30.01
N ALA A 251 6.28 15.79 -31.05
CA ALA A 251 5.64 17.10 -31.14
C ALA A 251 4.11 16.97 -31.35
N GLU A 252 3.67 15.96 -32.08
CA GLU A 252 2.26 15.59 -32.22
C GLU A 252 1.70 15.00 -30.92
N MET A 253 2.42 14.06 -30.29
CA MET A 253 2.02 13.51 -28.99
C MET A 253 1.92 14.59 -27.91
N ASP A 254 2.85 15.54 -27.86
CA ASP A 254 2.82 16.67 -26.91
C ASP A 254 1.59 17.57 -27.16
N ARG A 255 1.23 17.82 -28.42
CA ARG A 255 0.02 18.59 -28.76
C ARG A 255 -1.26 17.86 -28.32
N LEU A 256 -1.32 16.54 -28.51
CA LEU A 256 -2.43 15.70 -28.09
C LEU A 256 -2.50 15.58 -26.56
N TRP A 257 -1.36 15.43 -25.89
CA TRP A 257 -1.23 15.46 -24.44
C TRP A 257 -1.77 16.77 -23.85
N ASP A 258 -1.36 17.91 -24.42
CA ASP A 258 -1.84 19.22 -23.99
C ASP A 258 -3.34 19.40 -24.26
N ALA A 259 -3.89 18.77 -25.31
CA ALA A 259 -5.32 18.73 -25.56
C ALA A 259 -6.06 17.91 -24.47
N ALA A 260 -5.57 16.72 -24.13
CA ALA A 260 -6.12 15.90 -23.05
C ALA A 260 -6.09 16.65 -21.70
N LYS A 261 -4.96 17.31 -21.37
CA LYS A 261 -4.83 18.14 -20.17
C LYS A 261 -5.82 19.31 -20.12
N ARG A 262 -6.18 19.89 -21.27
CA ARG A 262 -7.20 20.96 -21.34
C ARG A 262 -8.60 20.39 -21.13
N ALA A 263 -8.92 19.24 -21.71
CA ALA A 263 -10.22 18.59 -21.55
C ALA A 263 -10.50 18.24 -20.07
N GLU A 264 -9.50 17.74 -19.33
CA GLU A 264 -9.62 17.43 -17.89
C GLU A 264 -9.89 18.66 -16.99
N LYS A 265 -9.45 19.85 -17.40
CA LYS A 265 -9.60 21.08 -16.60
C LYS A 265 -10.96 21.74 -16.75
N ILE A 266 -11.75 21.31 -17.74
CA ILE A 266 -13.13 21.78 -17.93
C ILE A 266 -13.99 20.80 -17.12
N PRO A 267 -14.62 21.22 -16.01
CA PRO A 267 -15.53 20.34 -15.28
C PRO A 267 -16.65 19.92 -16.23
N ASP A 268 -16.92 18.63 -16.31
CA ASP A 268 -18.04 18.10 -17.06
C ASP A 268 -19.34 18.58 -16.39
N HIS A 269 -19.92 19.66 -16.90
CA HIS A 269 -21.15 20.25 -16.37
C HIS A 269 -22.42 19.49 -16.79
N ASN A 270 -22.28 18.34 -17.46
CA ASN A 270 -23.39 17.53 -17.96
C ASN A 270 -23.31 16.09 -17.47
N ASN A 271 -23.52 15.86 -16.16
CA ASN A 271 -24.14 14.61 -15.72
C ASN A 271 -24.77 14.77 -14.33
N ARG A 272 -25.90 15.49 -14.28
CA ARG A 272 -26.92 15.37 -13.24
C ARG A 272 -28.27 15.53 -13.91
N ASP A 273 -28.84 14.40 -14.34
CA ASP A 273 -30.27 14.18 -14.49
C ASP A 273 -30.60 12.76 -14.01
#